data_AF-A0A955HLV7-F1
#
_entry.id   AF-A0A955HLV7-F1
#
_cell.length_a   1.000
_cell.length_b   1.000
_cell.length_c   1.000
_cell.angle_alpha   90.00
_cell.angle_beta   90.00
_cell.angle_gamma   90.00
#
_symmetry.space_group_name_H-M   'P 1'
#
loop_
_entity.id
_entity.type
_entity.pdbx_description
1 polymer ?
#
loop_
_entity_poly.entity_id
_entity_poly.type
_entity_poly.pdbx_seq_one_letter_code
_entity_poly.pdbx_strand_id
1 'polypeptide(L)'
;MTTAIAINGNHNTDIITFDDEKIGLIKRTIAKGATDDELALFMHQAQKTGLDPLARQIYFQKYNTKNGPQIAIITGIDGYRLVAVRTGLYAGNDAPEFEGRMKYAGVDVPVKASVTVYRIVGNRRCPFTASVYWD
;
A
#
# COMPACT_ATOMS: atom_id res chain seq x y z
N MET A 1 27.31 34.84 6.85
CA MET A 1 26.41 34.27 7.87
C MET A 1 25.07 33.97 7.21
N THR A 2 24.76 32.70 6.94
CA THR A 2 23.41 32.27 6.59
C THR A 2 23.20 30.90 7.20
N THR A 3 22.20 30.84 8.07
CA THR A 3 21.97 29.86 9.12
C THR A 3 21.54 28.51 8.54
N ALA A 4 22.15 27.44 9.04
CA ALA A 4 21.73 26.06 8.78
C ALA A 4 20.34 25.82 9.37
N ILE A 5 19.42 25.31 8.57
CA ILE A 5 18.16 24.71 9.05
C ILE A 5 18.49 23.27 9.43
N ALA A 6 18.62 23.02 10.73
CA ALA A 6 18.66 21.67 11.26
C ALA A 6 17.26 21.06 11.09
N ILE A 7 17.09 20.17 10.12
CA ILE A 7 15.95 19.26 10.09
C ILE A 7 16.17 18.23 11.21
N ASN A 8 15.54 18.46 12.36
CA ASN A 8 15.40 17.46 13.42
C ASN A 8 14.59 16.28 12.86
N GLY A 9 15.29 15.33 12.22
CA GLY A 9 14.76 14.05 11.79
C GLY A 9 14.58 13.12 12.99
N ASN A 10 13.74 13.51 13.95
CA ASN A 10 13.22 12.59 14.94
C ASN A 10 12.17 11.73 14.23
N HIS A 11 12.61 10.82 13.38
CA HIS A 11 11.76 9.74 12.86
C HIS A 11 11.54 8.77 14.01
N ASN A 12 10.63 9.14 14.92
CA ASN A 12 10.01 8.17 15.81
C ASN A 12 9.31 7.19 14.88
N THR A 13 9.99 6.10 14.58
CA THR A 13 9.36 4.96 13.92
C THR A 13 8.41 4.47 15.00
N ASP A 14 7.16 4.92 14.97
CA ASP A 14 6.14 4.43 15.89
C ASP A 14 6.00 2.95 15.59
N ILE A 15 6.77 2.13 16.33
CA ILE A 15 6.69 0.68 16.26
C ILE A 15 5.30 0.36 16.77
N ILE A 16 4.38 0.10 15.83
CA ILE A 16 3.02 -0.29 16.16
C ILE A 16 3.13 -1.59 16.94
N THR A 17 2.95 -1.48 18.26
CA THR A 17 2.99 -2.62 19.16
C THR A 17 1.57 -3.15 19.26
N PHE A 18 1.40 -4.41 18.84
CA PHE A 18 0.12 -5.11 18.89
C PHE A 18 0.07 -5.89 20.20
N ASP A 19 -0.70 -5.38 21.17
CA ASP A 19 -1.08 -6.14 22.36
C ASP A 19 -2.14 -7.22 22.01
N ASP A 20 -2.31 -8.19 22.89
CA ASP A 20 -3.22 -9.33 22.66
C ASP A 20 -4.68 -8.88 22.46
N GLU A 21 -5.10 -7.79 23.12
CA GLU A 21 -6.44 -7.22 22.96
C GLU A 21 -6.65 -6.65 21.55
N LYS A 22 -5.67 -5.91 21.02
CA LYS A 22 -5.67 -5.38 19.64
C LYS A 22 -5.61 -6.51 18.63
N ILE A 23 -4.80 -7.54 18.86
CA ILE A 23 -4.76 -8.72 17.98
C ILE A 23 -6.14 -9.38 17.93
N GLY A 24 -6.78 -9.54 19.10
CA GLY A 24 -8.15 -10.03 19.21
C GLY A 24 -9.16 -9.15 18.45
N LEU A 25 -9.05 -7.82 18.56
CA LEU A 25 -9.89 -6.88 17.82
C LEU A 25 -9.68 -6.99 16.31
N ILE A 26 -8.42 -7.05 15.86
CA ILE A 26 -8.03 -7.20 14.46
C ILE A 26 -8.59 -8.51 13.88
N LYS A 27 -8.48 -9.63 14.61
CA LYS A 27 -9.06 -10.92 14.21
C LYS A 27 -10.57 -10.84 14.00
N ARG A 28 -11.29 -10.16 14.90
CA ARG A 28 -12.76 -10.06 14.83
C ARG A 28 -13.27 -9.08 13.78
N THR A 29 -12.50 -8.03 13.47
CA THR A 29 -12.98 -6.90 12.66
C THR A 29 -12.38 -6.85 11.26
N ILE A 30 -11.08 -7.08 11.13
CA ILE A 30 -10.31 -6.98 9.88
C ILE A 30 -10.06 -8.37 9.28
N ALA A 31 -9.47 -9.28 10.06
CA ALA A 31 -9.09 -10.62 9.62
C ALA A 31 -10.17 -11.68 9.89
N LYS A 32 -11.41 -11.38 9.47
CA LYS A 32 -12.56 -12.25 9.72
C LYS A 32 -12.37 -13.62 9.06
N GLY A 33 -12.55 -14.69 9.83
CA GLY A 33 -12.41 -16.07 9.34
C GLY A 33 -10.96 -16.53 9.14
N ALA A 34 -9.99 -15.75 9.62
CA ALA A 34 -8.59 -16.15 9.66
C ALA A 34 -8.37 -17.28 10.68
N THR A 35 -7.62 -18.31 10.29
CA THR A 35 -6.99 -19.24 11.24
C THR A 35 -5.88 -18.53 12.02
N ASP A 36 -5.37 -19.17 13.06
CA ASP A 36 -4.29 -18.57 13.87
C ASP A 36 -3.01 -18.39 13.03
N ASP A 37 -2.69 -19.34 12.15
CA ASP A 37 -1.55 -19.23 11.23
C ASP A 37 -1.73 -18.11 10.20
N GLU A 38 -2.94 -17.99 9.63
CA GLU A 38 -3.26 -16.92 8.67
C GLU A 38 -3.21 -15.54 9.33
N LEU A 39 -3.69 -15.45 10.57
CA LEU A 39 -3.59 -14.23 11.37
C LEU A 39 -2.13 -13.90 11.67
N ALA A 40 -1.31 -14.89 12.05
CA ALA A 40 0.11 -14.68 12.30
C ALA A 40 0.84 -14.16 11.05
N LEU A 41 0.54 -14.69 9.86
CA LEU A 41 1.05 -14.18 8.59
C LEU A 41 0.64 -12.72 8.33
N PHE A 42 -0.63 -12.39 8.58
CA PHE A 42 -1.13 -11.03 8.44
C PHE A 42 -0.45 -10.04 9.40
N MET A 43 -0.35 -10.42 10.67
CA MET A 43 0.30 -9.60 11.70
C MET A 43 1.79 -9.41 11.42
N HIS A 44 2.48 -10.46 10.98
CA HIS A 44 3.88 -10.37 10.57
C HIS A 44 4.07 -9.37 9.42
N GLN A 45 3.19 -9.39 8.41
CA GLN A 45 3.26 -8.43 7.30
C GLN A 45 3.00 -6.99 7.77
N ALA A 46 2.00 -6.79 8.64
CA ALA A 46 1.70 -5.49 9.23
C ALA A 46 2.89 -4.93 10.04
N GLN A 47 3.51 -5.76 10.89
CA GLN A 47 4.70 -5.38 11.66
C GLN A 47 5.90 -5.07 10.76
N LYS A 48 6.20 -5.95 9.79
CA LYS A 48 7.33 -5.77 8.86
C LYS A 48 7.24 -4.48 8.05
N THR A 49 6.03 -4.07 7.67
CA THR A 49 5.79 -2.85 6.88
C THR A 49 5.50 -1.62 7.75
N GLY A 50 5.29 -1.82 9.06
CA GLY A 50 4.85 -0.79 9.99
C GLY A 50 3.47 -0.21 9.65
N LEU A 51 2.60 -1.01 9.02
CA LEU A 51 1.26 -0.60 8.62
C LEU A 51 0.23 -0.97 9.69
N ASP A 52 -0.77 -0.13 9.84
CA ASP A 52 -1.86 -0.33 10.81
C ASP A 52 -3.11 -0.95 10.13
N PRO A 53 -3.51 -2.18 10.51
CA PRO A 53 -4.77 -2.77 10.07
C PRO A 53 -6.03 -1.99 10.48
N LEU A 54 -6.02 -1.35 11.66
CA LEU A 54 -7.17 -0.61 12.21
C LEU A 54 -7.35 0.73 11.50
N ALA A 55 -6.24 1.38 11.12
CA ALA A 55 -6.28 2.56 10.25
C ALA A 55 -6.54 2.23 8.78
N ARG A 56 -6.87 0.97 8.45
CA ARG A 56 -7.18 0.50 7.09
C ARG A 56 -6.04 0.72 6.09
N GLN A 57 -4.80 0.62 6.56
CA GLN A 57 -3.62 0.72 5.68
C GLN A 57 -3.25 -0.63 5.06
N ILE A 58 -3.64 -1.72 5.72
CA ILE A 58 -3.44 -3.10 5.27
C ILE A 58 -4.69 -3.93 5.60
N TYR A 59 -5.07 -4.82 4.69
CA TYR A 59 -6.30 -5.60 4.75
C TYR A 59 -6.01 -7.08 4.63
N PHE A 60 -6.84 -7.88 5.28
CA PHE A 60 -6.88 -9.32 5.13
C PHE A 60 -8.16 -9.70 4.38
N GLN A 61 -8.02 -10.46 3.30
CA GLN A 61 -9.16 -10.97 2.57
C GLN A 61 -9.03 -12.48 2.38
N LYS A 62 -10.05 -13.22 2.83
CA LYS A 62 -10.17 -14.65 2.60
C LYS A 62 -11.32 -14.90 1.63
N TYR A 63 -11.06 -15.67 0.59
CA TYR A 63 -12.03 -15.96 -0.46
C TYR A 63 -11.90 -17.41 -0.92
N ASN A 64 -12.99 -17.98 -1.43
CA ASN A 64 -13.01 -19.34 -1.93
C ASN A 64 -12.66 -19.36 -3.42
N THR A 65 -11.75 -20.25 -3.80
CA THR A 65 -11.42 -20.55 -5.19
C THR A 65 -11.86 -21.96 -5.55
N LYS A 66 -11.75 -22.32 -6.83
CA LYS A 66 -11.96 -23.71 -7.30
C LYS A 66 -11.05 -24.72 -6.59
N ASN A 67 -9.89 -24.26 -6.11
CA ASN A 67 -8.88 -25.08 -5.43
C ASN A 67 -8.96 -24.98 -3.89
N GLY A 68 -10.02 -24.36 -3.36
CA GLY A 68 -10.24 -24.16 -1.92
C GLY A 68 -10.04 -22.71 -1.44
N PRO A 69 -10.15 -22.48 -0.12
CA PRO A 69 -9.97 -21.15 0.48
C PRO A 69 -8.55 -20.62 0.24
N GLN A 70 -8.45 -19.36 -0.16
CA GLN A 70 -7.19 -18.62 -0.30
C GLN A 70 -7.25 -17.31 0.49
N ILE A 71 -6.08 -16.83 0.88
CA ILE A 71 -5.91 -15.54 1.55
C ILE A 71 -5.16 -14.57 0.64
N ALA A 72 -5.53 -13.30 0.71
CA ALA A 72 -4.77 -12.19 0.16
C ALA A 72 -4.55 -11.14 1.24
N ILE A 73 -3.30 -10.68 1.37
CA ILE A 73 -2.95 -9.53 2.18
C ILE A 73 -2.78 -8.34 1.23
N ILE A 74 -3.67 -7.36 1.35
CA ILE A 74 -3.75 -6.24 0.41
C ILE A 74 -3.33 -4.99 1.14
N THR A 75 -2.36 -4.26 0.60
CA THR A 75 -1.99 -2.95 1.14
C THR A 75 -2.85 -1.87 0.48
N GLY A 76 -3.45 -1.00 1.29
CA GLY A 76 -4.23 0.13 0.81
C GLY A 76 -3.34 1.21 0.20
N ILE A 77 -3.95 2.11 -0.58
CA ILE A 77 -3.21 3.21 -1.21
C ILE A 77 -2.53 4.11 -0.18
N ASP A 78 -3.18 4.39 0.94
CA ASP A 78 -2.60 5.20 2.01
C ASP A 78 -1.47 4.47 2.74
N GLY A 79 -1.53 3.13 2.82
CA GLY A 79 -0.43 2.31 3.30
C GLY A 79 0.79 2.41 2.40
N TYR A 80 0.62 2.27 1.08
CA TYR A 80 1.71 2.44 0.11
C TYR A 80 2.31 3.84 0.16
N ARG A 81 1.47 4.88 0.29
CA ARG A 81 1.93 6.27 0.43
C ARG A 81 2.72 6.47 1.71
N LEU A 82 2.25 5.94 2.84
CA LEU A 82 2.96 6.04 4.11
C LEU A 82 4.32 5.35 4.06
N VAL A 83 4.38 4.14 3.49
CA VAL A 83 5.64 3.41 3.29
C VAL A 83 6.57 4.21 2.39
N ALA A 84 6.08 4.76 1.27
CA ALA A 84 6.88 5.58 0.37
C ALA A 84 7.43 6.85 1.07
N VAL A 85 6.58 7.56 1.83
CA VAL A 85 6.98 8.75 2.59
C VAL A 85 8.05 8.43 3.63
N ARG A 86 7.92 7.30 4.35
CA ARG A 86 8.91 6.85 5.34
C ARG A 86 10.30 6.59 4.76
N THR A 87 10.40 6.31 3.46
CA THR A 87 11.72 6.16 2.82
C THR A 87 12.49 7.48 2.71
N GLY A 88 11.81 8.63 2.82
CA GLY A 88 12.39 9.95 2.53
C GLY A 88 12.69 10.18 1.05
N LEU A 89 12.39 9.22 0.17
CA LEU A 89 12.68 9.28 -1.26
C LEU A 89 11.45 9.54 -2.12
N TYR A 90 10.24 9.54 -1.55
CA TYR A 90 9.02 9.81 -2.31
C TYR A 90 8.99 11.27 -2.80
N ALA A 91 8.81 11.46 -4.11
CA ALA A 91 8.87 12.78 -4.76
C ALA A 91 7.57 13.13 -5.53
N GLY A 92 6.44 12.62 -5.06
CA GLY A 92 5.11 12.87 -5.62
C GLY A 92 4.72 11.90 -6.75
N ASN A 93 3.53 12.10 -7.29
CA ASN A 93 2.95 11.33 -8.38
C ASN A 93 2.15 12.25 -9.30
N ASP A 94 2.00 11.86 -10.55
CA ASP A 94 1.13 12.55 -11.49
C ASP A 94 -0.29 11.99 -11.47
N ALA A 95 -1.21 12.73 -12.07
CA ALA A 95 -2.55 12.24 -12.37
C ALA A 95 -2.48 11.11 -13.42
N PRO A 96 -3.48 10.22 -13.48
CA PRO A 96 -3.54 9.22 -14.53
C PRO A 96 -3.63 9.83 -15.92
N GLU A 97 -2.84 9.28 -16.85
CA GLU A 97 -2.90 9.59 -18.27
C GLU A 97 -3.60 8.45 -19.02
N PHE A 98 -4.49 8.80 -19.94
CA PHE A 98 -5.28 7.84 -20.70
C PHE A 98 -5.01 7.97 -22.20
N GLU A 99 -4.83 6.85 -22.88
CA GLU A 99 -4.51 6.80 -24.31
C GLU A 99 -5.51 5.90 -25.06
N GLY A 100 -5.94 6.37 -26.24
CA GLY A 100 -6.86 5.66 -27.12
C GLY A 100 -8.29 5.54 -26.56
N ARG A 101 -9.18 4.93 -27.36
CA ARG A 101 -10.53 4.52 -26.94
C ARG A 101 -10.91 3.20 -27.62
N MET A 102 -11.55 2.31 -26.88
CA MET A 102 -12.10 1.04 -27.37
C MET A 102 -13.40 0.68 -26.65
N LYS A 103 -14.11 -0.34 -27.15
CA LYS A 103 -15.27 -0.92 -26.47
C LYS A 103 -14.83 -2.12 -25.64
N TYR A 104 -15.06 -2.06 -24.34
CA TYR A 104 -14.89 -3.19 -23.42
C TYR A 104 -16.22 -3.44 -22.70
N ALA A 105 -16.76 -4.67 -22.82
CA ALA A 105 -18.07 -5.03 -22.30
C ALA A 105 -19.20 -4.04 -22.68
N GLY A 106 -19.14 -3.47 -23.90
CA GLY A 106 -20.11 -2.49 -24.41
C GLY A 106 -19.90 -1.04 -23.95
N VAL A 107 -18.93 -0.77 -23.08
CA VAL A 107 -18.61 0.56 -22.56
C VAL A 107 -17.39 1.13 -23.28
N ASP A 108 -17.39 2.44 -23.58
CA ASP A 108 -16.19 3.13 -24.08
C ASP A 108 -15.18 3.29 -22.94
N VAL A 109 -14.01 2.68 -23.12
CA VAL A 109 -12.88 2.72 -22.19
C VAL A 109 -11.62 3.16 -22.92
N PRO A 110 -10.62 3.72 -22.22
CA PRO A 110 -9.31 3.94 -22.83
C PRO A 110 -8.64 2.60 -23.19
N VAL A 111 -7.75 2.62 -24.17
CA VAL A 111 -6.94 1.43 -24.50
C VAL A 111 -5.89 1.20 -23.43
N LYS A 112 -5.35 2.29 -22.86
CA LYS A 112 -4.28 2.27 -21.88
C LYS A 112 -4.48 3.35 -20.83
N ALA A 113 -4.17 3.04 -19.58
CA ALA A 113 -4.05 4.01 -18.49
C ALA A 113 -2.65 3.91 -17.89
N SER A 114 -2.02 5.06 -17.66
CA SER A 114 -0.67 5.15 -17.09
C SER A 114 -0.65 6.08 -15.89
N VAL A 115 0.18 5.76 -14.89
CA VAL A 115 0.44 6.62 -13.74
C VAL A 115 1.94 6.67 -13.51
N THR A 116 2.47 7.87 -13.24
CA THR A 116 3.88 8.09 -12.93
C THR A 116 4.05 8.45 -11.45
N VAL A 117 4.93 7.73 -10.77
CA VAL A 117 5.40 8.03 -9.42
C VAL A 117 6.86 8.45 -9.48
N TYR A 118 7.25 9.44 -8.68
CA TYR A 118 8.62 9.92 -8.65
C TYR A 118 9.33 9.52 -7.38
N ARG A 119 10.61 9.19 -7.52
CA ARG A 119 11.51 8.86 -6.42
C ARG A 119 12.82 9.64 -6.56
N ILE A 120 13.39 10.09 -5.44
CA ILE A 120 14.75 10.64 -5.41
C ILE A 120 15.77 9.50 -5.52
N VAL A 121 16.64 9.59 -6.53
CA VAL A 121 17.78 8.68 -6.76
C VAL A 121 19.02 9.54 -6.97
N GLY A 122 20.02 9.43 -6.09
CA GLY A 122 21.27 10.19 -6.21
C GLY A 122 21.04 11.70 -6.38
N ASN A 123 20.16 12.28 -5.56
CA ASN A 123 19.79 13.70 -5.60
C ASN A 123 18.98 14.16 -6.83
N ARG A 124 18.49 13.24 -7.67
CA ARG A 124 17.64 13.54 -8.83
C ARG A 124 16.25 12.96 -8.64
N ARG A 125 15.22 13.71 -9.05
CA ARG A 125 13.84 13.21 -9.14
C ARG A 125 13.71 12.36 -10.39
N CYS A 126 13.47 11.06 -10.23
CA CYS A 126 13.37 10.09 -11.32
C CYS A 126 11.94 9.54 -11.44
N PRO A 127 11.36 9.48 -12.65
CA PRO A 127 10.02 8.95 -12.89
C PRO A 127 10.01 7.41 -12.96
N PHE A 128 8.94 6.81 -12.44
CA PHE A 128 8.60 5.40 -12.56
C PHE A 128 7.15 5.30 -13.01
N THR A 129 6.94 4.86 -14.26
CA THR A 129 5.61 4.79 -14.87
C THR A 129 5.15 3.34 -14.95
N ALA A 130 3.92 3.10 -14.51
CA ALA A 130 3.21 1.85 -14.72
C ALA A 130 2.02 2.08 -15.64
N SER A 131 1.77 1.14 -16.54
CA SER A 131 0.64 1.18 -17.47
C SER A 131 -0.17 -0.10 -17.40
N VAL A 132 -1.49 0.04 -17.49
CA VAL A 132 -2.45 -1.06 -17.65
C VAL A 132 -3.20 -0.87 -18.95
N TYR A 133 -3.61 -1.99 -19.54
CA TYR A 133 -4.31 -2.04 -20.81
C TYR A 133 -5.66 -2.71 -20.59
N TRP A 134 -6.67 -2.27 -21.33
CA TRP A 134 -7.92 -3.00 -21.44
C TRP A 134 -7.77 -4.00 -22.60
N ASP A 135 -7.99 -5.28 -22.31
CA ASP A 135 -7.90 -6.42 -23.22
C ASP A 135 -9.26 -7.09 -23.45
#